data_AF-A0A679GRD3-F1
#
_entry.id   AF-A0A679GRD3-F1
#
_cell.length_a   1.000
_cell.length_b   1.000
_cell.length_c   1.000
_cell.angle_alpha   90.00
_cell.angle_beta   90.00
_cell.angle_gamma   90.00
#
_symmetry.space_group_name_H-M   'P 1'
#
loop_
_entity.id
_entity.type
_entity.pdbx_description
1 polymer ?
#
loop_
_entity_poly.entity_id
_entity_poly.type
_entity_poly.pdbx_seq_one_letter_code
_entity_poly.pdbx_strand_id
1 'polypeptide(L)' 'MPRALLPRTDAYKRIEAGRYRFHVAFSLPLLGPLVTYEGLLEAAG' A
#
# COMPACT_ATOMS: atom_id res chain seq x y z
N MET A 1 10.73 -18.53 -12.71
CA MET A 1 10.21 -18.43 -11.33
C MET A 1 8.71 -18.73 -11.32
N PRO A 2 8.17 -19.44 -10.32
CA PRO A 2 6.73 -19.69 -10.20
C PRO A 2 5.95 -18.38 -10.02
N ARG A 3 4.92 -18.14 -10.84
CA ARG A 3 4.08 -16.92 -10.76
C ARG A 3 3.38 -16.77 -9.40
N ALA A 4 3.12 -17.89 -8.73
CA ALA A 4 2.53 -17.94 -7.40
C ALA A 4 3.45 -17.38 -6.29
N LEU A 5 4.72 -17.12 -6.58
CA LEU A 5 5.69 -16.53 -5.64
C LEU A 5 6.04 -15.08 -5.97
N LEU A 6 5.37 -14.48 -6.96
CA LEU A 6 5.61 -13.09 -7.31
C LEU A 6 5.09 -12.16 -6.21
N PRO A 7 5.78 -11.04 -5.94
CA PRO A 7 5.30 -10.00 -5.03
C PRO A 7 3.91 -9.49 -5.47
N ARG A 8 3.06 -9.23 -4.48
CA ARG A 8 1.77 -8.58 -4.66
C ARG A 8 1.85 -7.18 -4.09
N THR A 9 1.29 -6.23 -4.83
CA THR A 9 1.13 -4.85 -4.36
C THR A 9 -0.31 -4.63 -3.96
N ASP A 10 -0.52 -4.10 -2.76
CA ASP A 10 -1.79 -3.56 -2.30
C ASP A 10 -1.63 -2.04 -2.18
N ALA A 11 -2.44 -1.29 -2.93
CA ALA A 11 -2.38 0.15 -2.94
C ALA A 11 -3.79 0.73 -2.95
N TYR A 12 -4.09 1.55 -1.94
CA TYR A 12 -5.37 2.23 -1.83
C TYR A 12 -5.23 3.61 -1.21
N LYS A 13 -6.30 4.39 -1.32
CA LYS A 13 -6.43 5.71 -0.72
C LYS A 13 -7.74 5.80 0.05
N ARG A 14 -7.72 6.52 1.17
CA ARG A 14 -8.89 6.81 1.99
C ARG A 14 -8.89 8.28 2.36
N ILE A 15 -10.07 8.89 2.41
CA ILE A 15 -10.23 10.23 2.96
C ILE A 15 -10.55 10.08 4.44
N GLU A 16 -9.70 10.63 5.31
CA GLU A 16 -9.87 10.63 6.77
C GLU A 16 -9.75 12.07 7.28
N ALA A 17 -10.81 12.57 7.93
CA ALA A 17 -10.86 13.94 8.47
C ALA A 17 -10.45 15.02 7.44
N GLY A 18 -10.92 14.89 6.19
CA GLY A 18 -10.62 15.85 5.11
C GLY A 18 -9.22 15.73 4.50
N ARG A 19 -8.39 14.78 4.96
CA ARG A 19 -7.05 14.52 4.41
C ARG A 19 -7.02 13.22 3.63
N TYR A 20 -6.22 13.17 2.57
CA TYR A 20 -6.01 11.95 1.80
C TYR A 20 -4.94 11.09 2.48
N ARG A 21 -5.30 9.93 3.02
CA ARG A 21 -4.33 8.91 3.44
C ARG A 21 -4.12 7.93 2.31
N PHE A 22 -2.88 7.76 1.88
CA PHE A 22 -2.51 6.69 0.96
C PHE A 22 -1.81 5.56 1.71
N HIS A 23 -2.00 4.34 1.21
CA HIS A 23 -1.40 3.14 1.74
C HIS A 23 -0.83 2.32 0.59
N VAL A 24 0.41 1.86 0.74
CA VAL A 24 1.05 0.93 -0.19
C VAL A 24 1.75 -0.15 0.60
N ALA A 25 1.48 -1.40 0.23
CA ALA A 25 2.11 -2.57 0.80
C ALA A 25 2.60 -3.52 -0.29
N PHE A 26 3.79 -4.08 -0.08
CA PHE A 26 4.32 -5.18 -0.88
C PHE A 26 4.32 -6.43 -0.02
N SER A 27 3.76 -7.53 -0.54
CA SER A 27 3.68 -8.80 0.16
C SER A 27 4.17 -9.95 -0.71
N LEU A 28 4.77 -10.96 -0.07
CA LEU A 28 5.09 -12.23 -0.70
C LEU A 28 4.13 -13.32 -0.21
N PRO A 29 3.67 -14.24 -1.08
CA PRO A 29 2.66 -15.27 -0.76
C PRO A 29 3.01 -16.28 0.36
N LEU A 30 4.17 -16.15 1.01
CA LEU A 30 4.63 -16.98 2.14
C LEU A 30 5.25 -16.17 3.28
N LEU A 31 5.90 -15.05 2.95
CA LEU A 31 6.56 -14.20 3.94
C LEU A 31 5.64 -13.10 4.49
N GLY A 32 4.49 -12.87 3.84
CA GLY A 32 3.58 -11.79 4.22
C GLY A 32 4.08 -10.42 3.77
N PRO A 33 3.67 -9.33 4.46
CA PRO A 33 4.12 -7.97 4.15
C PRO A 33 5.62 -7.83 4.35
N LEU A 34 6.31 -7.32 3.34
CA LEU A 34 7.74 -7.00 3.42
C LEU A 34 7.96 -5.53 3.74
N VAL A 35 7.20 -4.68 3.05
CA VAL A 35 7.31 -3.23 3.15
C VAL A 35 5.91 -2.67 3.12
N THR A 36 5.62 -1.81 4.08
CA THR A 36 4.40 -1.00 4.13
C THR A 36 4.80 0.43 4.37
N TYR A 37 4.26 1.34 3.57
CA TYR A 37 4.40 2.76 3.81
C TYR A 37 3.07 3.44 3.56
N GLU A 38 2.86 4.50 4.32
CA GLU A 38 1.65 5.28 4.30
C GLU A 38 2.02 6.74 4.52
N GLY A 39 1.12 7.61 4.09
CA GLY A 39 1.31 9.04 4.27
C GLY A 39 0.01 9.80 4.15
N LEU A 40 0.06 11.01 4.66
CA LEU A 40 -1.00 12.00 4.51
C LEU A 40 -0.63 12.91 3.34
N LEU A 41 -1.53 13.02 2.37
CA LEU A 41 -1.51 14.03 1.33
C LEU A 41 -2.46 15.15 1.74
N GLU A 42 -1.93 16.36 1.74
CA GLU A 42 -2.79 17.53 1.65
C GLU A 42 -3.24 17.67 0.19
N ALA A 43 -4.54 17.83 -0.01
CA ALA A 43 -5.04 18.29 -1.29
C ALA A 43 -4.55 19.74 -1.43
N ALA A 44 -3.66 20.01 -2.38
CA ALA A 44 -3.32 21.38 -2.73
C ALA A 44 -4.62 22.06 -3.16
N GLY A 45 -5.07 23.02 -2.35
CA GLY A 45 -6.24 23.86 -2.61
C GLY A 45 -5.95 24.93 -3.64
#